data_AF-A0A3L7PBE5-F1
#
_entry.id   AF-A0A3L7PBE5-F1
#
_cell.length_a   1.000
_cell.length_b   1.000
_cell.length_c   1.000
_cell.angle_alpha   90.00
_cell.angle_beta   90.00
_cell.angle_gamma   90.00
#
_symmetry.space_group_name_H-M   'P 1'
#
loop_
_entity.id
_entity.type
_entity.pdbx_description
1 polymer ?
#
loop_
_entity_poly.entity_id
_entity_poly.type
_entity_poly.pdbx_seq_one_letter_code
_entity_poly.pdbx_strand_id
1 'polypeptide(L)'
;MGSLWRSLQRAAVVAVSVASATAVQADNAAGWPLQLPQGWDGRGTGGGLAIVPAVCWWICVLGWMRTVDWVSSDATKHKITPAFWGMVCGLPLFLAAILAWWIPSVLGGLAVMIVAWVAPAVTYALIRNKALPPSERILTVGHGRRILARLLAPFGIEIDTDFDEGDLIPKVALAAVGGKDAAENTARIEAAAKLPGFEEARKTMLTAVMARAGTMVIDLDPAGMGV
;
A
#
# COMPACT_ATOMS: atom_id res chain seq x y z
N MET A 1 0.26 -5.12 -61.54
CA MET A 1 1.18 -4.69 -60.46
C MET A 1 1.26 -5.64 -59.27
N GLY A 2 0.26 -6.48 -58.96
CA GLY A 2 0.29 -7.35 -57.77
C GLY A 2 1.08 -8.67 -57.86
N SER A 3 1.51 -9.12 -59.05
CA SER A 3 2.28 -10.37 -59.19
C SER A 3 3.78 -10.17 -58.96
N LEU A 4 4.36 -9.09 -59.51
CA LEU A 4 5.77 -8.69 -59.34
C LEU A 4 6.14 -8.44 -57.87
N TRP A 5 5.23 -7.86 -57.09
CA TRP A 5 5.44 -7.64 -55.66
C TRP A 5 5.50 -8.95 -54.86
N ARG A 6 4.68 -9.94 -55.23
CA ARG A 6 4.66 -11.25 -54.56
C ARG A 6 5.88 -12.10 -54.93
N SER A 7 6.38 -12.01 -56.16
CA SER A 7 7.61 -12.68 -56.55
C SER A 7 8.85 -12.06 -55.90
N LEU A 8 8.90 -10.74 -55.73
CA LEU A 8 9.97 -10.06 -54.97
C LEU A 8 9.95 -10.44 -53.49
N GLN A 9 8.77 -10.51 -52.86
CA GLN A 9 8.64 -10.97 -51.47
C GLN A 9 9.08 -12.43 -51.31
N ARG A 10 8.71 -13.32 -52.24
CA ARG A 10 9.15 -14.72 -52.21
C ARG A 10 10.65 -14.86 -52.43
N ALA A 11 11.22 -14.11 -53.36
CA ALA A 11 12.66 -14.11 -53.59
C ALA A 11 13.44 -13.57 -52.38
N ALA A 12 12.95 -12.52 -51.73
CA ALA A 12 13.54 -11.99 -50.50
C ALA A 12 13.45 -12.98 -49.33
N VAL A 13 12.31 -13.65 -49.14
CA VAL A 13 12.14 -14.67 -48.10
C VAL A 13 13.05 -15.87 -48.37
N VAL A 14 13.13 -16.34 -49.62
CA VAL A 14 14.02 -17.45 -50.01
C VAL A 14 15.49 -17.07 -49.81
N ALA A 15 15.91 -15.88 -50.23
CA ALA A 15 17.27 -15.40 -50.05
C ALA A 15 17.66 -15.27 -48.57
N VAL A 16 16.76 -14.77 -47.72
CA VAL A 16 16.97 -14.70 -46.27
C VAL A 16 17.04 -16.09 -45.64
N SER A 17 16.21 -17.04 -46.08
CA SER A 17 16.26 -18.42 -45.57
C SER A 17 17.48 -19.22 -46.03
N VAL A 18 18.00 -18.96 -47.24
CA VAL A 18 19.21 -19.62 -47.75
C VAL A 18 20.47 -19.03 -47.11
N ALA A 19 20.51 -17.71 -46.88
CA ALA A 19 21.61 -17.05 -46.18
C ALA A 19 21.70 -17.43 -44.69
N SER A 20 20.56 -17.72 -44.05
CA SER A 20 20.53 -18.21 -42.66
C SER A 20 20.85 -19.71 -42.55
N ALA A 21 20.55 -20.52 -43.56
CA ALA A 21 20.94 -21.93 -43.59
C ALA A 21 22.46 -22.10 -43.69
N THR A 22 23.13 -21.39 -44.61
CA THR A 22 24.59 -21.52 -44.79
C THR A 22 25.41 -21.02 -43.60
N ALA A 23 24.92 -20.00 -42.88
CA ALA A 23 25.53 -19.53 -41.63
C ALA A 23 25.40 -20.57 -40.50
N VAL A 24 24.28 -21.29 -40.43
CA VAL A 24 24.06 -22.35 -39.44
C VAL A 24 24.88 -23.61 -39.77
N GLN A 25 25.05 -23.99 -41.04
CA GLN A 25 25.85 -25.17 -41.40
C GLN A 25 27.36 -24.98 -41.21
N ALA A 26 27.90 -23.76 -41.34
CA ALA A 26 29.32 -23.50 -41.07
C ALA A 26 29.69 -23.64 -39.57
N ASP A 27 28.73 -23.39 -38.68
CA ASP A 27 28.94 -23.39 -37.23
C ASP A 27 28.74 -24.78 -36.59
N ASN A 28 28.08 -25.72 -37.28
CA ASN A 28 27.87 -27.09 -36.78
C ASN A 28 29.10 -28.01 -36.95
N ALA A 29 30.10 -27.62 -37.74
CA ALA A 29 31.36 -28.35 -37.88
C ALA A 29 32.34 -28.08 -36.72
N ALA A 30 32.17 -26.94 -36.04
CA ALA A 30 32.77 -26.67 -34.76
C ALA A 30 31.82 -27.20 -33.69
N GLY A 31 32.21 -28.25 -32.95
CA GLY A 31 31.42 -28.70 -31.81
C GLY A 31 31.07 -27.54 -30.87
N TRP A 32 30.09 -27.76 -29.98
CA TRP A 32 29.59 -26.73 -29.09
C TRP A 32 30.71 -25.86 -28.50
N PRO A 33 30.66 -24.52 -28.63
CA PRO A 33 31.78 -23.67 -28.27
C PRO A 33 32.07 -23.86 -26.79
N LEU A 34 33.20 -24.52 -26.50
CA LEU A 34 33.67 -24.78 -25.14
C LEU A 34 34.09 -23.49 -24.42
N GLN A 35 34.21 -22.38 -25.17
CA GLN A 35 34.59 -21.07 -24.68
C GLN A 35 33.49 -20.08 -25.07
N LEU A 36 33.01 -19.34 -24.06
CA LEU A 36 32.08 -18.23 -24.28
C LEU A 36 32.74 -17.20 -25.22
N PRO A 37 31.98 -16.54 -26.11
CA PRO A 37 32.49 -15.45 -26.94
C PRO A 37 33.25 -14.43 -26.09
N GLN A 38 34.37 -13.92 -26.60
CA GLN A 38 35.22 -12.97 -25.87
C GLN A 38 34.40 -11.74 -25.41
N GLY A 39 34.35 -11.49 -24.09
CA GLY A 39 33.51 -10.44 -23.49
C GLY A 39 32.20 -10.93 -22.86
N TRP A 40 31.83 -12.21 -23.04
CA TRP A 40 30.69 -12.86 -22.36
C TRP A 40 31.11 -13.63 -21.10
N ASP A 41 32.41 -13.79 -20.89
CA ASP A 41 33.06 -14.26 -19.66
C ASP A 41 32.89 -13.26 -18.51
N GLY A 42 32.90 -11.97 -18.83
CA GLY A 42 32.60 -10.88 -17.91
C GLY A 42 31.11 -10.56 -17.87
N ARG A 43 30.30 -11.39 -17.20
CA ARG A 43 29.08 -10.85 -16.57
C ARG A 43 29.58 -9.80 -15.58
N GLY A 44 29.50 -8.50 -15.94
CA GLY A 44 30.05 -7.40 -15.14
C GLY A 44 29.61 -7.44 -13.67
N THR A 45 30.07 -6.52 -12.82
CA THR A 45 29.77 -6.52 -11.37
C THR A 45 28.28 -6.59 -10.99
N GLY A 46 27.34 -6.48 -11.94
CA GLY A 46 25.91 -6.71 -11.78
C GLY A 46 25.31 -7.93 -12.51
N GLY A 47 26.11 -8.85 -13.04
CA GLY A 47 25.61 -9.92 -13.92
C GLY A 47 25.18 -11.21 -13.20
N GLY A 48 23.93 -11.62 -13.47
CA GLY A 48 23.41 -12.98 -13.28
C GLY A 48 22.83 -13.32 -11.92
N LEU A 49 23.58 -13.14 -10.84
CA LEU A 49 23.18 -13.56 -9.47
C LEU A 49 23.82 -12.66 -8.40
N ALA A 50 23.90 -11.35 -8.65
CA ALA A 50 24.34 -10.42 -7.62
C ALA A 50 23.30 -10.43 -6.49
N ILE A 51 23.68 -10.99 -5.33
CA ILE A 51 22.81 -11.16 -4.16
C ILE A 51 22.24 -9.80 -3.73
N VAL A 52 23.06 -8.75 -3.75
CA VAL A 52 22.65 -7.42 -3.29
C VAL A 52 21.49 -6.86 -4.13
N PRO A 53 21.57 -6.74 -5.46
CA PRO A 53 20.41 -6.33 -6.25
C PRO A 53 19.20 -7.24 -6.15
N ALA A 54 19.39 -8.56 -6.06
CA ALA A 54 18.29 -9.49 -5.88
C ALA A 54 17.56 -9.24 -4.54
N VAL A 55 18.32 -8.99 -3.47
CA VAL A 55 17.77 -8.60 -2.16
C VAL A 55 17.06 -7.26 -2.25
N CYS A 56 17.64 -6.25 -2.90
CA CYS A 56 16.98 -4.95 -3.10
C CYS A 56 15.67 -5.08 -3.88
N TRP A 57 15.63 -5.95 -4.90
CA TRP A 57 14.43 -6.25 -5.67
C TRP A 57 13.35 -6.87 -4.77
N TRP A 58 13.73 -7.86 -3.96
CA TRP A 58 12.80 -8.49 -3.01
C TRP A 58 12.30 -7.53 -1.95
N ILE A 59 13.15 -6.66 -1.40
CA ILE A 59 12.74 -5.61 -0.47
C ILE A 59 11.70 -4.68 -1.13
N CYS A 60 11.91 -4.31 -2.39
CA CYS A 60 10.95 -3.50 -3.16
C CYS A 60 9.59 -4.21 -3.27
N VAL A 61 9.58 -5.50 -3.61
CA VAL A 61 8.36 -6.31 -3.70
C VAL A 61 7.65 -6.45 -2.35
N LEU A 62 8.37 -6.76 -1.28
CA LEU A 62 7.79 -6.92 0.06
C LEU A 62 7.26 -5.59 0.60
N GLY A 63 8.02 -4.50 0.41
CA GLY A 63 7.60 -3.15 0.75
C GLY A 63 6.33 -2.75 0.01
N TRP A 64 6.26 -3.03 -1.29
CA TRP A 64 5.07 -2.83 -2.10
C TRP A 64 3.87 -3.64 -1.60
N MET A 65 4.04 -4.95 -1.35
CA MET A 65 2.94 -5.80 -0.86
C MET A 65 2.38 -5.27 0.45
N ARG A 66 3.27 -4.91 1.40
CA ARG A 66 2.88 -4.30 2.67
C ARG A 66 2.21 -2.93 2.51
N THR A 67 2.56 -2.18 1.46
CA THR A 67 1.93 -0.90 1.11
C THR A 67 0.54 -1.11 0.53
N VAL A 68 0.35 -2.09 -0.37
CA VAL A 68 -0.97 -2.42 -0.95
C VAL A 68 -1.94 -2.90 0.12
N ASP A 69 -1.49 -3.75 1.05
CA ASP A 69 -2.30 -4.21 2.18
C ASP A 69 -2.72 -3.04 3.08
N TRP A 70 -1.79 -2.12 3.34
CA TRP A 70 -2.07 -0.91 4.10
C TRP A 70 -3.07 0.00 3.39
N VAL A 71 -2.83 0.31 2.10
CA VAL A 71 -3.74 1.13 1.30
C VAL A 71 -5.12 0.52 1.28
N SER A 72 -5.24 -0.80 1.08
CA SER A 72 -6.54 -1.48 1.02
C SER A 72 -7.28 -1.40 2.35
N SER A 73 -6.58 -1.63 3.47
CA SER A 73 -7.15 -1.54 4.81
C SER A 73 -7.56 -0.10 5.18
N ASP A 74 -6.69 0.86 4.86
CA ASP A 74 -6.87 2.29 5.12
C ASP A 74 -8.03 2.86 4.29
N ALA A 75 -8.07 2.54 3.00
CA ALA A 75 -9.14 2.93 2.08
C ALA A 75 -10.49 2.35 2.51
N THR A 76 -10.51 1.14 3.08
CA THR A 76 -11.73 0.53 3.64
C THR A 76 -12.18 1.27 4.90
N LYS A 77 -11.25 1.55 5.83
CA LYS A 77 -11.53 2.28 7.07
C LYS A 77 -12.10 3.67 6.80
N HIS A 78 -11.51 4.39 5.84
CA HIS A 78 -11.88 5.77 5.52
C HIS A 78 -12.87 5.90 4.35
N LYS A 79 -13.40 4.77 3.83
CA LYS A 79 -14.37 4.69 2.72
C LYS A 79 -13.90 5.39 1.43
N ILE A 80 -12.59 5.37 1.17
CA ILE A 80 -11.97 5.97 -0.01
C ILE A 80 -11.83 4.88 -1.08
N THR A 81 -12.91 4.60 -1.83
CA THR A 81 -12.92 3.72 -3.02
C THR A 81 -11.88 2.57 -3.00
N PRO A 82 -11.98 1.61 -2.07
CA PRO A 82 -10.92 0.63 -1.79
C PRO A 82 -10.53 -0.24 -2.99
N ALA A 83 -11.51 -0.64 -3.81
CA ALA A 83 -11.24 -1.42 -5.03
C ALA A 83 -10.38 -0.65 -6.05
N PHE A 84 -10.63 0.66 -6.20
CA PHE A 84 -9.88 1.51 -7.12
C PHE A 84 -8.43 1.68 -6.62
N TRP A 85 -8.25 2.05 -5.36
CA TRP A 85 -6.92 2.31 -4.81
C TRP A 85 -6.08 1.04 -4.62
N GLY A 86 -6.71 -0.09 -4.31
CA GLY A 86 -6.05 -1.41 -4.33
C GLY A 86 -5.51 -1.75 -5.71
N MET A 87 -6.29 -1.52 -6.78
CA MET A 87 -5.83 -1.76 -8.16
C MET A 87 -4.74 -0.76 -8.59
N VAL A 88 -4.92 0.52 -8.31
CA VAL A 88 -3.95 1.58 -8.69
C VAL A 88 -2.61 1.44 -7.97
N CYS A 89 -2.59 0.98 -6.72
CA CYS A 89 -1.33 0.75 -6.01
C CYS A 89 -0.76 -0.66 -6.28
N GLY A 90 -1.62 -1.64 -6.58
CA GLY A 90 -1.20 -3.01 -6.84
C GLY A 90 -0.63 -3.22 -8.25
N LEU A 91 -1.36 -2.82 -9.28
CA LEU A 91 -1.04 -3.20 -10.66
C LEU A 91 0.27 -2.60 -11.21
N PRO A 92 0.62 -1.32 -10.97
CA PRO A 92 1.77 -0.69 -11.63
C PRO A 92 3.11 -1.35 -11.32
N LEU A 93 3.40 -1.72 -10.08
CA LEU A 93 4.66 -2.39 -9.76
C LEU A 93 4.74 -3.76 -10.41
N PHE A 94 3.65 -4.52 -10.45
CA PHE A 94 3.63 -5.82 -11.11
C PHE A 94 4.01 -5.70 -12.60
N LEU A 95 3.41 -4.74 -13.31
CA LEU A 95 3.74 -4.46 -14.71
C LEU A 95 5.19 -3.95 -14.87
N ALA A 96 5.62 -3.07 -13.97
CA ALA A 96 6.99 -2.54 -13.95
C ALA A 96 8.03 -3.64 -13.70
N ALA A 97 7.74 -4.63 -12.86
CA ALA A 97 8.62 -5.76 -12.60
C ALA A 97 8.82 -6.63 -13.86
N ILE A 98 7.75 -6.85 -14.63
CA ILE A 98 7.84 -7.55 -15.92
C ILE A 98 8.67 -6.75 -16.91
N LEU A 99 8.43 -5.43 -17.01
CA LEU A 99 9.21 -4.55 -17.89
C LEU A 99 10.68 -4.45 -17.49
N ALA A 100 10.96 -4.42 -16.19
CA ALA A 100 12.31 -4.33 -15.65
C ALA A 100 13.19 -5.53 -16.03
N TRP A 101 12.60 -6.70 -16.31
CA TRP A 101 13.31 -7.88 -16.79
C TRP A 101 13.96 -7.69 -18.18
N TRP A 102 13.41 -6.80 -19.00
CA TRP A 102 13.92 -6.51 -20.34
C TRP A 102 14.97 -5.39 -20.37
N ILE A 103 15.20 -4.72 -19.23
CA ILE A 103 16.17 -3.65 -19.11
C ILE A 103 17.54 -4.29 -18.86
N PRO A 104 18.54 -4.09 -19.73
CA PRO A 104 19.89 -4.62 -19.54
C PRO A 104 20.69 -3.81 -18.48
N SER A 105 20.00 -3.31 -17.44
CA SER A 105 20.55 -2.56 -16.33
C SER A 105 19.74 -2.85 -15.07
N VAL A 106 20.40 -3.46 -14.09
CA VAL A 106 19.82 -3.80 -12.79
C VAL A 106 19.34 -2.56 -12.04
N LEU A 107 20.14 -1.48 -12.05
CA LEU A 107 19.77 -0.21 -11.42
C LEU A 107 18.61 0.46 -12.17
N GLY A 108 18.58 0.37 -13.50
CA GLY A 108 17.48 0.88 -14.32
C GLY A 108 16.17 0.16 -14.02
N GLY A 109 16.19 -1.18 -13.98
CA GLY A 109 15.04 -2.00 -13.59
C GLY A 109 14.54 -1.68 -12.19
N LEU A 110 15.45 -1.60 -11.22
CA LEU A 110 15.12 -1.25 -9.83
C LEU A 110 14.50 0.14 -9.71
N ALA A 111 15.05 1.14 -10.42
CA ALA A 111 14.51 2.50 -10.42
C ALA A 111 13.08 2.54 -10.97
N VAL A 112 12.81 1.84 -12.07
CA VAL A 112 11.46 1.75 -12.66
C VAL A 112 10.48 1.12 -11.68
N MET A 113 10.87 0.06 -10.97
CA MET A 113 10.03 -0.56 -9.95
C MET A 113 9.75 0.36 -8.76
N ILE A 114 10.78 1.04 -8.23
CA ILE A 114 10.62 1.97 -7.10
C ILE A 114 9.66 3.10 -7.49
N VAL A 115 9.81 3.67 -8.68
CA VAL A 115 8.88 4.72 -9.17
C VAL A 115 7.46 4.17 -9.29
N ALA A 116 7.29 2.98 -9.88
CA ALA A 116 5.98 2.35 -10.03
C ALA A 116 5.31 1.99 -8.69
N TRP A 117 6.09 1.74 -7.65
CA TRP A 117 5.60 1.53 -6.28
C TRP A 117 5.25 2.85 -5.59
N VAL A 118 6.20 3.78 -5.53
CA VAL A 118 6.12 4.96 -4.69
C VAL A 118 5.16 5.99 -5.27
N ALA A 119 5.13 6.18 -6.60
CA ALA A 119 4.28 7.19 -7.22
C ALA A 119 2.76 7.03 -6.91
N PRO A 120 2.13 5.85 -7.10
CA PRO A 120 0.73 5.68 -6.72
C PRO A 120 0.51 5.76 -5.21
N ALA A 121 1.43 5.25 -4.38
CA ALA A 121 1.33 5.32 -2.93
C ALA A 121 1.36 6.77 -2.41
N VAL A 122 2.24 7.60 -2.96
CA VAL A 122 2.31 9.05 -2.64
C VAL A 122 1.04 9.76 -3.13
N THR A 123 0.56 9.43 -4.32
CA THR A 123 -0.68 10.02 -4.86
C THR A 123 -1.89 9.71 -3.98
N TYR A 124 -2.03 8.45 -3.55
CA TYR A 124 -3.03 8.04 -2.58
C TYR A 124 -2.91 8.85 -1.28
N ALA A 125 -1.69 8.99 -0.76
CA ALA A 125 -1.44 9.73 0.46
C ALA A 125 -1.87 11.20 0.37
N LEU A 126 -1.58 11.87 -0.75
CA LEU A 126 -1.97 13.26 -0.99
C LEU A 126 -3.48 13.44 -1.07
N ILE A 127 -4.19 12.52 -1.73
CA ILE A 127 -5.65 12.59 -1.89
C ILE A 127 -6.34 12.34 -0.56
N ARG A 128 -5.98 11.27 0.16
CA ARG A 128 -6.61 10.95 1.44
C ARG A 128 -6.32 12.02 2.50
N ASN A 129 -5.14 12.65 2.49
CA ASN A 129 -4.80 13.72 3.44
C ASN A 129 -5.75 14.92 3.35
N LYS A 130 -6.34 15.20 2.17
CA LYS A 130 -7.32 16.28 1.99
C LYS A 130 -8.66 15.98 2.67
N ALA A 131 -9.04 14.71 2.73
CA ALA A 131 -10.30 14.26 3.31
C ALA A 131 -10.22 14.02 4.83
N LEU A 132 -9.01 13.97 5.40
CA LEU A 132 -8.78 13.57 6.77
C LEU A 132 -8.35 14.75 7.67
N PRO A 133 -8.68 14.67 8.98
CA PRO A 133 -8.23 15.66 9.95
C PRO A 133 -6.69 15.67 10.03
N PRO A 134 -6.08 16.79 10.46
CA PRO A 134 -4.61 16.94 10.53
C PRO A 134 -3.91 15.81 11.30
N SER A 135 -4.57 15.26 12.32
CA SER A 135 -4.12 14.13 13.13
C SER A 135 -3.89 12.85 12.31
N GLU A 136 -4.69 12.58 11.29
CA GLU A 136 -4.63 11.34 10.50
C GLU A 136 -3.83 11.49 9.19
N ARG A 137 -3.32 12.69 8.89
CA ARG A 137 -2.49 12.93 7.71
C ARG A 137 -1.13 12.27 7.84
N ILE A 138 -0.64 11.65 6.76
CA ILE A 138 0.73 11.08 6.67
C ILE A 138 1.55 11.83 5.62
N LEU A 139 2.87 11.59 5.56
CA LEU A 139 3.78 12.28 4.63
C LEU A 139 3.69 13.82 4.72
N THR A 140 3.31 14.34 5.88
CA THR A 140 3.35 15.76 6.22
C THR A 140 4.49 16.02 7.20
N VAL A 141 4.94 17.26 7.32
CA VAL A 141 5.96 17.66 8.32
C VAL A 141 5.53 17.23 9.73
N GLY A 142 4.26 17.40 10.07
CA GLY A 142 3.70 16.94 11.35
C GLY A 142 3.70 15.42 11.54
N HIS A 143 3.58 14.63 10.46
CA HIS A 143 3.74 13.18 10.53
C HIS A 143 5.20 12.77 10.76
N GLY A 144 6.13 13.41 10.03
CA GLY A 144 7.56 13.20 10.21
C GLY A 144 8.02 13.53 11.63
N ARG A 145 7.57 14.67 12.19
CA ARG A 145 7.88 15.07 13.57
C ARG A 145 7.39 14.03 14.59
N ARG A 146 6.21 13.44 14.38
CA ARG A 146 5.66 12.39 15.25
C ARG A 146 6.42 11.07 15.18
N ILE A 147 6.83 10.64 13.98
CA ILE A 147 7.67 9.45 13.82
C ILE A 147 9.01 9.68 14.51
N LEU A 148 9.62 10.85 14.27
CA LEU A 148 10.90 11.21 14.85
C LEU A 148 10.81 11.25 16.38
N ALA A 149 9.79 11.92 16.94
CA ALA A 149 9.53 11.93 18.38
C ALA A 149 9.42 10.52 18.96
N ARG A 150 8.67 9.61 18.33
CA ARG A 150 8.55 8.21 18.78
C ARG A 150 9.85 7.43 18.70
N LEU A 151 10.69 7.70 17.69
CA LEU A 151 11.97 7.03 17.50
C LEU A 151 13.04 7.55 18.48
N LEU A 152 12.92 8.80 18.91
CA LEU A 152 13.82 9.47 19.86
C LEU A 152 13.36 9.39 21.33
N ALA A 153 12.09 9.05 21.58
CA ALA A 153 11.55 8.86 22.93
C ALA A 153 12.34 7.82 23.77
N PRO A 154 12.79 6.67 23.25
CA PRO A 154 13.65 5.74 23.99
C PRO A 154 15.01 6.33 24.40
N PHE A 155 15.44 7.42 23.75
CA PHE A 155 16.67 8.14 24.05
C PHE A 155 16.44 9.37 24.96
N GLY A 156 15.22 9.55 25.49
CA GLY A 156 14.89 10.64 26.41
C GLY A 156 14.76 12.01 25.76
N ILE A 157 14.60 12.07 24.44
CA ILE A 157 14.41 13.34 23.71
C ILE A 157 12.92 13.50 23.40
N GLU A 158 12.26 14.34 24.19
CA GLU A 158 10.88 14.78 23.94
C GLU A 158 10.87 15.91 22.91
N ILE A 159 10.17 15.66 21.80
CA ILE A 159 9.88 16.68 20.79
C ILE A 159 8.42 17.05 20.97
N ASP A 160 8.17 18.34 21.25
CA ASP A 160 6.81 18.85 21.35
C ASP A 160 6.08 18.69 20.01
N THR A 161 4.96 17.97 20.05
CA THR A 161 4.09 17.75 18.90
C THR A 161 2.72 18.31 19.24
N ASP A 162 2.13 19.10 18.34
CA ASP A 162 0.74 19.63 18.42
C ASP A 162 -0.35 18.53 18.38
N PHE A 163 -0.03 17.33 18.82
CA PHE A 163 -0.90 16.17 18.83
C PHE A 163 -1.23 15.85 20.28
N ASP A 164 -2.47 16.10 20.68
CA ASP A 164 -2.98 15.68 21.97
C ASP A 164 -3.44 14.22 21.87
N GLU A 165 -2.92 13.36 22.76
CA GLU A 165 -3.27 11.94 22.81
C GLU A 165 -4.77 11.75 23.12
N GLY A 166 -5.41 12.76 23.72
CA GLY A 166 -6.86 12.84 23.92
C GLY A 166 -7.70 12.80 22.64
N ASP A 167 -7.14 13.21 21.48
CA ASP A 167 -7.85 13.16 20.19
C ASP A 167 -8.03 11.72 19.66
N LEU A 168 -7.32 10.74 20.22
CA LEU A 168 -7.48 9.32 19.88
C LEU A 168 -8.67 8.67 20.59
N ILE A 169 -9.24 9.31 21.61
CA ILE A 169 -10.35 8.75 22.37
C ILE A 169 -11.62 8.79 21.49
N PRO A 170 -12.24 7.64 21.19
CA PRO A 170 -13.44 7.61 20.37
C PRO A 170 -14.57 8.39 21.05
N LYS A 171 -15.22 9.29 20.30
CA LYS A 171 -16.37 10.06 20.81
C LYS A 171 -17.59 9.13 20.90
N VAL A 172 -17.98 8.78 22.12
CA VAL A 172 -19.19 7.98 22.38
C VAL A 172 -20.38 8.92 22.60
N ALA A 173 -21.38 8.82 21.73
CA ALA A 173 -22.66 9.50 21.87
C ALA A 173 -23.78 8.46 22.06
N LEU A 174 -24.66 8.71 23.02
CA LEU A 174 -25.85 7.89 23.26
C LEU A 174 -27.01 8.43 22.42
N ALA A 175 -27.72 7.54 21.74
CA ALA A 175 -28.92 7.86 20.98
C ALA A 175 -30.15 7.27 21.68
N ALA A 176 -31.19 8.09 21.89
CA ALA A 176 -32.48 7.59 22.35
C ALA A 176 -33.25 6.98 21.18
N VAL A 177 -33.90 5.85 21.45
CA VAL A 177 -34.74 5.11 20.51
C VAL A 177 -36.10 4.87 21.18
N GLY A 178 -37.18 4.81 20.38
CA GLY A 178 -38.52 4.45 20.84
C GLY A 178 -39.50 5.62 21.07
N GLY A 179 -39.17 6.83 20.61
CA GLY A 179 -40.12 7.93 20.43
C GLY A 179 -40.98 7.75 19.17
N LYS A 180 -42.14 8.40 19.13
CA LYS A 180 -43.05 8.38 17.98
C LYS A 180 -42.47 9.14 16.79
N ASP A 181 -41.67 10.17 17.05
CA ASP A 181 -40.97 10.98 16.05
C ASP A 181 -39.52 11.31 16.46
N ALA A 182 -38.78 11.93 15.54
CA ALA A 182 -37.38 12.31 15.78
C ALA A 182 -37.25 13.44 16.82
N ALA A 183 -38.27 14.29 16.94
CA ALA A 183 -38.30 15.38 17.92
C ALA A 183 -38.41 14.82 19.36
N GLU A 184 -39.25 13.82 19.57
CA GLU A 184 -39.42 13.13 20.85
C GLU A 184 -38.14 12.38 21.25
N ASN A 185 -37.46 11.72 20.30
CA ASN A 185 -36.16 11.10 20.59
C ASN A 185 -35.11 12.13 21.02
N THR A 186 -35.11 13.32 20.40
CA THR A 186 -34.18 14.40 20.77
C THR A 186 -34.48 14.91 22.19
N ALA A 187 -35.74 15.16 22.50
CA ALA A 187 -36.18 15.56 23.84
C ALA A 187 -35.84 14.52 24.92
N ARG A 188 -35.93 13.22 24.60
CA ARG A 188 -35.54 12.13 25.52
C ARG A 188 -34.04 12.11 25.79
N ILE A 189 -33.19 12.36 24.79
CA ILE A 189 -31.74 12.45 24.98
C ILE A 189 -31.40 13.65 25.87
N GLU A 190 -32.04 14.80 25.63
CA GLU A 190 -31.83 16.00 26.45
C GLU A 190 -32.27 15.80 27.90
N ALA A 191 -33.38 15.08 28.12
CA ALA A 191 -33.82 14.71 29.46
C ALA A 191 -32.84 13.72 30.11
N ALA A 192 -32.38 12.72 29.37
CA ALA A 192 -31.41 11.74 29.86
C ALA A 192 -30.05 12.37 30.20
N ALA A 193 -29.59 13.36 29.42
CA ALA A 193 -28.34 14.08 29.64
C ALA A 193 -28.32 14.85 30.98
N LYS A 194 -29.49 15.15 31.55
CA LYS A 194 -29.61 15.81 32.86
C LYS A 194 -29.56 14.83 34.04
N LEU A 195 -29.61 13.52 33.78
CA LEU A 195 -29.56 12.51 34.83
C LEU A 195 -28.13 12.35 35.35
N PRO A 196 -27.94 12.14 36.67
CA PRO A 196 -26.60 12.02 37.27
C PRO A 196 -25.81 10.82 36.72
N GLY A 197 -26.48 9.74 36.32
CA GLY A 197 -25.84 8.54 35.77
C GLY A 197 -25.44 8.60 34.30
N PHE A 198 -25.82 9.67 33.57
CA PHE A 198 -25.60 9.75 32.13
C PHE A 198 -24.12 9.75 31.74
N GLU A 199 -23.31 10.52 32.46
CA GLU A 199 -21.87 10.61 32.22
C GLU A 199 -21.15 9.31 32.58
N GLU A 200 -21.54 8.63 33.67
CA GLU A 200 -20.97 7.33 34.04
C GLU A 200 -21.33 6.22 33.05
N ALA A 201 -22.58 6.22 32.55
CA ALA A 201 -22.96 5.31 31.47
C ALA A 201 -22.14 5.56 30.20
N ARG A 202 -21.88 6.84 29.85
CA ARG A 202 -21.04 7.21 28.70
C ARG A 202 -19.59 6.75 28.89
N LYS A 203 -18.99 6.94 30.06
CA LYS A 203 -17.63 6.46 30.39
C LYS A 203 -17.55 4.95 30.34
N THR A 204 -18.52 4.25 30.90
CA THR A 204 -18.56 2.78 30.90
C THR A 204 -18.66 2.25 29.46
N MET A 205 -19.50 2.87 28.63
CA MET A 205 -19.60 2.57 27.20
C MET A 205 -18.28 2.88 26.46
N LEU A 206 -17.61 3.99 26.80
CA LEU A 206 -16.30 4.32 26.26
C LEU A 206 -15.27 3.23 26.59
N THR A 207 -15.23 2.75 27.83
CA THR A 207 -14.35 1.64 28.24
C THR A 207 -14.65 0.37 27.44
N ALA A 208 -15.93 0.04 27.22
CA ALA A 208 -16.32 -1.10 26.39
C ALA A 208 -15.84 -0.95 24.94
N VAL A 209 -16.00 0.24 24.34
CA VAL A 209 -15.53 0.54 22.98
C VAL A 209 -14.00 0.46 22.88
N MET A 210 -13.28 1.02 23.86
CA MET A 210 -11.82 0.94 23.93
C MET A 210 -11.33 -0.51 24.05
N ALA A 211 -12.06 -1.35 24.77
CA ALA A 211 -11.80 -2.79 24.88
C ALA A 211 -12.24 -3.60 23.65
N ARG A 212 -12.83 -2.96 22.63
CA ARG A 212 -13.45 -3.61 21.46
C ARG A 212 -14.51 -4.64 21.82
N ALA A 213 -15.23 -4.43 22.93
CA ALA A 213 -16.32 -5.29 23.35
C ALA A 213 -17.52 -5.12 22.40
N GLY A 214 -18.03 -6.24 21.87
CA GLY A 214 -19.25 -6.24 21.05
C GLY A 214 -20.53 -6.21 21.89
N THR A 215 -20.45 -6.54 23.17
CA THR A 215 -21.59 -6.58 24.10
C THR A 215 -21.11 -6.24 25.50
N MET A 216 -21.91 -5.47 26.23
CA MET A 216 -21.68 -5.09 27.61
C MET A 216 -22.94 -5.43 28.41
N VAL A 217 -22.77 -6.21 29.48
CA VAL A 217 -23.85 -6.58 30.39
C VAL A 217 -23.68 -5.73 31.65
N ILE A 218 -24.74 -5.01 32.02
CA ILE A 218 -24.79 -4.24 33.25
C ILE A 218 -25.67 -5.06 34.20
N ASP A 219 -25.05 -5.65 35.22
CA ASP A 219 -25.78 -6.32 36.28
C ASP A 219 -26.06 -5.33 37.41
N LEU A 220 -27.30 -5.31 37.88
CA LEU A 220 -27.76 -4.40 38.92
C LEU A 220 -27.95 -5.20 40.20
N ASP A 221 -26.98 -5.09 41.11
CA ASP A 221 -27.13 -5.69 42.44
C ASP A 221 -28.15 -4.88 43.27
N PRO A 222 -29.26 -5.49 43.73
CA PRO A 222 -30.24 -4.82 44.59
C PRO A 222 -29.64 -4.21 45.86
N ALA A 223 -28.52 -4.74 46.37
CA ALA A 223 -27.87 -4.22 47.57
C ALA A 223 -27.12 -2.89 47.35
N GLY A 224 -26.82 -2.53 46.10
CA GLY A 224 -26.09 -1.30 45.73
C GLY A 224 -26.97 -0.11 45.34
N MET A 225 -28.29 -0.31 45.20
CA MET A 225 -29.25 0.75 44.85
C MET A 225 -29.71 1.47 46.13
N GLY A 226 -28.83 2.30 46.69
CA GLY A 226 -29.19 3.24 47.75
C GLY A 226 -30.15 4.31 47.22
N VAL A 227 -31.31 4.44 47.86
CA VAL A 227 -32.29 5.52 47.66
C VAL A 227 -31.67 6.85 48.11
#